data_AF-A0A838ZRZ2-F1
#
_entry.id   AF-A0A838ZRZ2-F1
#
_cell.length_a   1.000
_cell.length_b   1.000
_cell.length_c   1.000
_cell.angle_alpha   90.00
_cell.angle_beta   90.00
_cell.angle_gamma   90.00
#
_symmetry.space_group_name_H-M   'P 1'
#
loop_
_entity.id
_entity.type
_entity.pdbx_description
1 polymer ?
#
loop_
_entity_poly.entity_id
_entity_poly.type
_entity_poly.pdbx_seq_one_letter_code
_entity_poly.pdbx_strand_id
1 'polypeptide(L)'
;MELIDKINIKRSDNFFYKILIIISYPFLLIFGLIVMLFARIISIFQKKEIEEKMTENTMEKWTLLAEYKNVKIFKKYLNEIRFGPAYFELKSEPENPNLYNKIFGDWFYKTENLIFLQQWNSTEKPNTNLVLFNAETNELKRIEKNLNSVLWEMKNENEENLNLICNTGYEIKTYRIQKNCT
;
A
#
# COMPACT_ATOMS: atom_id res chain seq x y z
N MET A 1 -6.24 53.03 49.59
CA MET A 1 -4.81 53.01 49.25
C MET A 1 -4.29 51.68 49.76
N GLU A 2 -4.33 50.65 48.92
CA GLU A 2 -4.02 49.27 49.33
C GLU A 2 -2.52 48.99 49.18
N LEU A 3 -1.92 48.49 50.27
CA LEU A 3 -0.56 48.01 50.33
C LEU A 3 -0.52 46.60 49.73
N ILE A 4 0.11 46.46 48.56
CA ILE A 4 0.38 45.15 47.96
C ILE A 4 1.64 44.60 48.63
N ASP A 5 1.47 43.57 49.46
CA ASP A 5 2.58 42.83 50.06
C ASP A 5 3.33 42.02 48.99
N LYS A 6 4.63 42.26 48.90
CA LYS A 6 5.53 41.63 47.95
C LYS A 6 5.97 40.26 48.49
N ILE A 7 5.30 39.20 48.05
CA ILE A 7 5.64 37.82 48.42
C ILE A 7 6.94 37.42 47.72
N ASN A 8 8.03 37.32 48.49
CA ASN A 8 9.29 36.73 48.03
C ASN A 8 9.21 35.21 48.13
N ILE A 9 9.05 34.55 46.98
CA ILE A 9 9.16 33.09 46.88
C ILE A 9 10.64 32.72 47.00
N LYS A 10 11.02 32.16 48.15
CA LYS A 10 12.37 31.67 48.42
C LYS A 10 12.63 30.42 47.57
N ARG A 11 13.48 30.55 46.54
CA ARG A 11 13.94 29.42 45.72
C ARG A 11 14.72 28.46 46.59
N SER A 12 14.18 27.27 46.83
CA SER A 12 14.82 26.24 47.64
C SER A 12 15.96 25.59 46.85
N ASP A 13 17.20 26.01 47.11
CA ASP A 13 18.42 25.34 46.68
C ASP A 13 18.64 24.06 47.49
N ASN A 14 17.78 23.07 47.30
CA ASN A 14 17.93 21.76 47.94
C ASN A 14 19.10 21.01 47.29
N PHE A 15 20.29 21.18 47.85
CA PHE A 15 21.53 20.48 47.50
C PHE A 15 21.32 18.95 47.32
N PHE A 16 20.45 18.35 48.13
CA PHE A 16 20.05 16.95 48.02
C PHE A 16 19.43 16.57 46.68
N TYR A 17 18.63 17.44 46.06
CA TYR A 17 18.02 17.18 44.75
C TYR A 17 19.07 17.22 43.62
N LYS A 18 20.05 18.12 43.73
CA LYS A 18 21.18 18.20 42.79
C LYS A 18 22.04 16.93 42.86
N ILE A 19 22.33 16.43 44.07
CA ILE A 19 23.05 15.15 44.26
C ILE A 19 22.26 13.97 43.71
N LEU A 20 20.95 13.91 43.98
CA LEU A 20 20.08 12.84 43.50
C LEU A 20 20.07 12.74 41.96
N ILE A 21 20.04 13.88 41.26
CA ILE A 21 20.11 13.93 39.80
C ILE A 21 21.46 13.46 39.27
N ILE A 22 22.56 13.86 39.91
CA ILE A 22 23.92 13.45 39.49
C ILE A 22 24.08 11.94 39.64
N ILE A 23 23.54 11.36 40.72
CA ILE A 23 23.59 9.91 40.96
C ILE A 23 22.69 9.15 39.99
N SER A 24 21.53 9.69 39.58
CA SER A 24 20.59 8.98 38.70
C SER A 24 21.02 8.96 37.22
N TYR A 25 21.84 9.92 36.78
CA TYR A 25 22.30 10.03 35.40
C TYR A 25 22.97 8.77 34.82
N PRO A 26 23.94 8.11 35.50
CA PRO A 26 24.54 6.87 35.00
C PRO A 26 23.51 5.73 34.85
N PHE A 27 22.52 5.64 35.75
CA PHE A 27 21.48 4.62 35.66
C PHE A 27 20.56 4.84 34.46
N LEU A 28 20.18 6.09 34.18
CA LEU A 28 19.40 6.44 32.98
C LEU A 28 20.16 6.10 31.69
N LEU A 29 21.47 6.34 31.66
CA LEU A 29 22.32 6.05 30.51
C LEU A 29 22.42 4.53 30.27
N ILE A 30 22.64 3.75 31.33
CA ILE A 30 22.66 2.27 31.26
C ILE A 30 21.30 1.73 30.80
N PHE A 31 20.20 2.27 31.35
CA PHE A 31 18.86 1.87 30.95
C PHE A 31 18.61 2.14 29.45
N GLY A 32 19.00 3.32 28.95
CA GLY A 32 18.91 3.65 27.53
C GLY A 32 19.69 2.69 26.63
N LEU A 33 20.91 2.32 27.03
CA LEU A 33 21.73 1.33 26.32
C LEU A 33 21.07 -0.06 26.29
N ILE A 34 20.48 -0.49 27.41
CA ILE A 34 19.75 -1.76 27.50
C ILE A 34 18.56 -1.75 26.52
N VAL A 35 17.76 -0.67 26.51
CA VAL A 35 16.63 -0.53 25.59
C VAL A 35 17.09 -0.58 24.12
N MET A 36 18.20 0.07 23.77
CA MET A 36 18.76 0.01 22.41
C MET A 36 19.21 -1.41 22.01
N LEU A 37 19.82 -2.15 22.93
CA LEU A 37 20.20 -3.55 22.70
C LEU A 37 18.97 -4.43 22.48
N PHE A 38 17.93 -4.30 23.31
CA PHE A 38 16.67 -5.02 23.13
C PHE A 38 16.00 -4.68 21.80
N ALA A 39 15.93 -3.40 21.42
CA ALA A 39 15.37 -2.98 20.13
C ALA A 39 16.13 -3.60 18.95
N ARG A 40 17.47 -3.68 19.04
CA ARG A 40 18.30 -4.32 18.01
C ARG A 40 18.04 -5.82 17.91
N ILE A 41 17.92 -6.51 19.04
CA ILE A 41 17.59 -7.94 19.08
C ILE A 41 16.21 -8.19 18.45
N ILE A 42 15.19 -7.41 18.83
CA ILE A 42 13.83 -7.50 18.26
C ILE A 42 13.86 -7.26 16.75
N SER A 43 14.62 -6.28 16.27
CA SER A 43 14.76 -6.00 14.84
C SER A 43 15.36 -7.18 14.05
N ILE A 44 16.33 -7.90 14.63
CA ILE A 44 16.91 -9.10 14.00
C ILE A 44 15.88 -10.22 13.91
N PHE A 45 15.10 -10.46 14.99
CA PHE A 45 14.05 -11.48 14.99
C PHE A 45 12.91 -11.16 14.03
N GLN A 46 12.47 -9.89 13.95
CA GLN A 46 11.47 -9.46 12.97
C GLN A 46 11.96 -9.66 11.53
N LYS A 47 13.23 -9.35 11.25
CA LYS A 47 13.80 -9.58 9.91
C LYS A 47 13.77 -11.07 9.54
N LYS A 48 14.12 -11.95 10.47
CA LYS A 48 14.12 -13.40 10.25
C LYS A 48 12.71 -13.96 10.05
N GLU A 49 11.72 -13.50 10.84
CA GLU A 49 10.32 -13.92 10.67
C GLU A 49 9.71 -13.44 9.34
N ILE A 50 10.08 -12.22 8.89
CA ILE A 50 9.69 -11.73 7.57
C ILE A 50 10.34 -12.58 6.47
N GLU A 51 11.64 -12.87 6.57
CA GLU A 51 12.33 -13.74 5.60
C GLU A 51 11.74 -15.17 5.58
N GLU A 52 11.43 -15.76 6.73
CA GLU A 52 10.82 -17.10 6.81
C GLU A 52 9.37 -17.11 6.27
N LYS A 53 8.53 -16.11 6.58
CA LYS A 53 7.19 -15.97 5.98
C LYS A 53 7.21 -15.69 4.48
N MET A 54 8.24 -15.00 3.98
CA MET A 54 8.44 -14.80 2.55
C MET A 54 8.90 -16.09 1.84
N THR A 55 9.60 -16.97 2.56
CA THR A 55 10.13 -18.24 2.01
C THR A 55 9.08 -19.36 2.01
N GLU A 56 8.07 -19.32 2.89
CA GLU A 56 6.94 -20.25 2.85
C GLU A 56 5.89 -19.87 1.76
N ASN A 57 6.21 -20.30 0.54
CA ASN A 57 5.28 -20.94 -0.41
C ASN A 57 4.19 -20.09 -1.12
N THR A 58 4.21 -18.76 -1.01
CA THR A 58 3.21 -17.89 -1.69
C THR A 58 3.75 -17.01 -2.81
N MET A 59 5.07 -16.73 -2.86
CA MET A 59 5.63 -15.80 -3.86
C MET A 59 5.77 -16.39 -5.27
N GLU A 60 5.87 -17.71 -5.43
CA GLU A 60 6.11 -18.31 -6.75
C GLU A 60 4.88 -18.96 -7.40
N LYS A 61 3.76 -19.07 -6.66
CA LYS A 61 2.61 -19.83 -7.14
C LYS A 61 1.62 -18.94 -7.90
N TRP A 62 1.29 -19.37 -9.12
CA TRP A 62 0.14 -18.83 -9.84
C TRP A 62 -1.15 -19.16 -9.09
N THR A 63 -1.95 -18.14 -8.80
CA THR A 63 -3.26 -18.25 -8.14
C THR A 63 -4.36 -17.77 -9.07
N LEU A 64 -5.56 -18.33 -8.96
CA LEU A 64 -6.69 -17.93 -9.79
C LEU A 64 -7.14 -16.51 -9.39
N LEU A 65 -7.13 -15.58 -10.33
CA LEU A 65 -7.69 -14.23 -10.17
C LEU A 65 -9.17 -14.22 -10.57
N ALA A 66 -9.49 -14.75 -11.75
CA ALA A 66 -10.85 -14.74 -12.31
C ALA A 66 -11.07 -15.96 -13.21
N GLU A 67 -12.30 -16.44 -13.26
CA GLU A 67 -12.71 -17.51 -14.15
C GLU A 67 -13.97 -17.07 -14.90
N TYR A 68 -13.87 -17.10 -16.22
CA TYR A 68 -14.94 -16.86 -17.17
C TYR A 68 -15.18 -18.15 -17.96
N LYS A 69 -16.29 -18.21 -18.70
CA LYS A 69 -16.69 -19.41 -19.44
C LYS A 69 -15.56 -20.01 -20.31
N ASN A 70 -14.79 -19.15 -20.98
CA ASN A 70 -13.76 -19.58 -21.93
C ASN A 70 -12.33 -19.21 -21.51
N VAL A 71 -12.15 -18.43 -20.44
CA VAL A 71 -10.85 -17.89 -20.04
C VAL A 71 -10.68 -17.93 -18.53
N LYS A 72 -9.55 -18.46 -18.07
CA LYS A 72 -9.08 -18.32 -16.68
C LYS A 72 -7.95 -17.31 -16.64
N ILE A 73 -7.99 -16.41 -15.67
CA ILE A 73 -6.93 -15.42 -15.45
C ILE A 73 -6.26 -15.77 -14.13
N PHE A 74 -4.94 -15.89 -14.16
CA PHE A 74 -4.12 -16.19 -13.00
C PHE A 74 -3.25 -14.98 -12.66
N LYS A 75 -2.95 -14.83 -11.38
CA LYS A 75 -2.01 -13.85 -10.85
C LYS A 75 -0.88 -14.53 -10.09
N LYS A 76 0.32 -13.97 -10.22
CA LYS A 76 1.49 -14.34 -9.41
C LYS A 76 1.97 -13.08 -8.69
N TYR A 77 2.13 -13.18 -7.37
CA TYR A 77 2.66 -12.08 -6.56
C TYR A 77 4.10 -11.77 -6.99
N LEU A 78 4.41 -10.49 -7.18
CA LEU A 78 5.78 -10.03 -7.43
C LEU A 78 6.37 -9.38 -6.18
N ASN A 79 5.71 -8.33 -5.69
CA ASN A 79 6.15 -7.58 -4.52
C ASN A 79 5.02 -6.64 -4.06
N GLU A 80 5.33 -5.79 -3.09
CA GLU A 80 4.47 -4.70 -2.63
C GLU A 80 5.23 -3.38 -2.51
N ILE A 81 4.52 -2.26 -2.70
CA ILE A 81 5.07 -0.96 -2.33
C ILE A 81 5.02 -0.85 -0.82
N ARG A 82 6.10 -0.34 -0.20
CA ARG A 82 6.15 -0.15 1.25
C ARG A 82 5.00 0.77 1.70
N PHE A 83 4.13 0.27 2.57
CA PHE A 83 2.89 0.94 3.01
C PHE A 83 1.91 1.25 1.86
N GLY A 84 1.96 0.48 0.78
CA GLY A 84 1.15 0.66 -0.41
C GLY A 84 0.59 -0.67 -0.94
N PRO A 85 -0.01 -0.64 -2.14
CA PRO A 85 -0.62 -1.82 -2.75
C PRO A 85 0.43 -2.85 -3.22
N ALA A 86 -0.01 -4.11 -3.28
CA ALA A 86 0.72 -5.20 -3.89
C ALA A 86 0.63 -5.14 -5.42
N TYR A 87 1.60 -5.75 -6.11
CA TYR A 87 1.59 -5.88 -7.56
C TYR A 87 1.96 -7.28 -8.04
N PHE A 88 1.47 -7.62 -9.24
CA PHE A 88 1.37 -8.98 -9.75
C PHE A 88 1.75 -9.06 -11.22
N GLU A 89 2.20 -10.24 -11.64
CA GLU A 89 2.13 -10.68 -13.04
C GLU A 89 0.80 -11.36 -13.29
N LEU A 90 0.27 -11.20 -14.51
CA LEU A 90 -0.93 -11.88 -14.95
C LEU A 90 -0.63 -12.79 -16.14
N LYS A 91 -1.35 -13.90 -16.20
CA LYS A 91 -1.46 -14.76 -17.40
C LYS A 91 -2.90 -15.21 -17.57
N SER A 92 -3.26 -15.63 -18.77
CA SER A 92 -4.55 -16.23 -19.04
C SER A 92 -4.41 -17.63 -19.64
N GLU A 93 -5.47 -18.42 -19.51
CA GLU A 93 -5.65 -19.69 -20.20
C GLU A 93 -7.04 -19.65 -20.89
N PRO A 94 -7.11 -19.60 -22.24
CA PRO A 94 -6.02 -19.60 -23.21
C PRO A 94 -5.08 -18.39 -23.10
N GLU A 95 -3.84 -18.60 -23.57
CA GLU A 95 -2.75 -17.63 -23.46
C GLU A 95 -3.09 -16.30 -24.14
N ASN A 96 -2.73 -15.19 -23.48
CA ASN A 96 -2.84 -13.84 -24.04
C ASN A 96 -1.48 -13.14 -23.96
N PRO A 97 -0.80 -12.95 -25.10
CA PRO A 97 0.51 -12.30 -25.16
C PRO A 97 0.52 -10.89 -24.56
N ASN A 98 -0.62 -10.20 -24.58
CA ASN A 98 -0.74 -8.84 -24.06
C ASN A 98 -0.74 -8.76 -22.53
N LEU A 99 -0.79 -9.88 -21.81
CA LEU A 99 -0.66 -9.88 -20.34
C LEU A 99 0.79 -10.03 -19.87
N TYR A 100 1.68 -10.59 -20.71
CA TYR A 100 3.07 -10.84 -20.33
C TYR A 100 3.90 -9.56 -20.18
N ASN A 101 4.91 -9.65 -19.31
CA ASN A 101 5.87 -8.57 -19.03
C ASN A 101 5.21 -7.24 -18.63
N LYS A 102 3.99 -7.30 -18.09
CA LYS A 102 3.26 -6.17 -17.54
C LYS A 102 3.04 -6.37 -16.06
N ILE A 103 3.09 -5.26 -15.32
CA ILE A 103 2.85 -5.22 -13.90
C ILE A 103 1.42 -4.72 -13.67
N PHE A 104 0.68 -5.42 -12.81
CA PHE A 104 -0.69 -5.07 -12.45
C PHE A 104 -0.80 -4.86 -10.95
N GLY A 105 -1.60 -3.88 -10.54
CA GLY A 105 -1.92 -3.65 -9.12
C GLY A 105 -2.85 -4.73 -8.55
N ASP A 106 -3.07 -4.65 -7.25
CA ASP A 106 -4.07 -5.44 -6.51
C ASP A 106 -5.51 -5.07 -6.86
N TRP A 107 -5.74 -3.88 -7.39
CA TRP A 107 -7.04 -3.42 -7.82
C TRP A 107 -7.48 -4.06 -9.14
N PHE A 108 -8.72 -4.56 -9.14
CA PHE A 108 -9.45 -4.99 -10.33
C PHE A 108 -10.96 -4.82 -10.13
N TYR A 109 -11.71 -4.68 -11.21
CA TYR A 109 -13.17 -4.65 -11.17
C TYR A 109 -13.74 -5.60 -12.22
N LYS A 110 -14.59 -6.53 -11.79
CA LYS A 110 -15.16 -7.58 -12.65
C LYS A 110 -16.58 -7.23 -13.06
N THR A 111 -16.91 -7.54 -14.30
CA THR A 111 -18.28 -7.66 -14.81
C THR A 111 -18.50 -9.08 -15.33
N GLU A 112 -19.62 -9.34 -16.00
CA GLU A 112 -19.96 -10.68 -16.50
C GLU A 112 -18.87 -11.29 -17.39
N ASN A 113 -18.35 -10.51 -18.37
CA ASN A 113 -17.37 -11.00 -19.34
C ASN A 113 -16.10 -10.15 -19.39
N LEU A 114 -15.97 -9.14 -18.53
CA LEU A 114 -14.86 -8.20 -18.55
C LEU A 114 -14.19 -8.11 -17.19
N ILE A 115 -12.91 -7.75 -17.23
CA ILE A 115 -12.18 -7.32 -16.05
C ILE A 115 -11.41 -6.04 -16.35
N PHE A 116 -11.68 -5.01 -15.56
CA PHE A 116 -10.86 -3.82 -15.49
C PHE A 116 -9.68 -4.10 -14.58
N LEU A 117 -8.48 -3.74 -15.03
CA LEU A 117 -7.23 -3.95 -14.33
C LEU A 117 -6.47 -2.63 -14.25
N GLN A 118 -5.74 -2.46 -13.16
CA GLN A 118 -4.80 -1.35 -13.00
C GLN A 118 -3.42 -1.79 -13.50
N GLN A 119 -3.02 -1.37 -14.70
CA GLN A 119 -1.68 -1.65 -15.22
C GLN A 119 -0.69 -0.58 -14.73
N TRP A 120 0.42 -0.97 -14.14
CA TRP A 120 1.45 -0.05 -13.66
C TRP A 120 2.49 0.20 -14.75
N ASN A 121 2.77 1.48 -15.02
CA ASN A 121 3.84 1.88 -15.94
C ASN A 121 5.20 1.93 -15.23
N SER A 122 5.20 2.09 -13.90
CA SER A 122 6.39 2.15 -13.04
C SER A 122 6.02 1.71 -11.63
N THR A 123 6.96 1.12 -10.91
CA THR A 123 6.87 0.83 -9.47
C THR A 123 7.45 1.96 -8.61
N GLU A 124 8.09 2.96 -9.22
CA GLU A 124 8.72 4.10 -8.52
C GLU A 124 7.77 5.29 -8.37
N LYS A 125 6.82 5.44 -9.30
CA LYS A 125 5.86 6.54 -9.33
C LYS A 125 4.45 5.98 -9.49
N PRO A 126 3.41 6.64 -8.93
CA PRO A 126 2.02 6.19 -9.06
C PRO A 126 1.49 6.51 -10.46
N ASN A 127 2.09 5.94 -11.51
CA ASN A 127 1.73 6.13 -12.90
C ASN A 127 1.10 4.83 -13.43
N THR A 128 -0.22 4.84 -13.57
CA THR A 128 -1.00 3.66 -13.93
C THR A 128 -1.89 3.91 -15.14
N ASN A 129 -2.30 2.85 -15.81
CA ASN A 129 -3.28 2.87 -16.88
C ASN A 129 -4.47 2.02 -16.45
N LEU A 130 -5.67 2.45 -16.84
CA LEU A 130 -6.84 1.59 -16.80
C LEU A 130 -6.83 0.74 -18.06
N VAL A 131 -6.82 -0.59 -17.90
CA VAL A 131 -6.96 -1.52 -19.01
C VAL A 131 -8.19 -2.40 -18.79
N LEU A 132 -8.82 -2.79 -19.88
CA LEU A 132 -9.99 -3.66 -19.94
C LEU A 132 -9.56 -4.95 -20.63
N PHE A 133 -9.74 -6.08 -19.97
CA PHE A 133 -9.60 -7.39 -20.57
C PHE A 133 -10.97 -7.96 -20.87
N ASN A 134 -11.21 -8.30 -22.14
CA ASN A 134 -12.42 -8.96 -22.61
C ASN A 134 -12.18 -10.48 -22.64
N ALA A 135 -12.91 -11.22 -21.80
CA ALA A 135 -12.76 -12.66 -21.68
C ALA A 135 -13.44 -13.46 -22.80
N GLU A 136 -14.32 -12.85 -23.59
CA GLU A 136 -14.90 -13.48 -24.78
C GLU A 136 -13.93 -13.44 -25.95
N THR A 137 -13.32 -12.27 -26.21
CA THR A 137 -12.39 -12.09 -27.33
C THR A 137 -10.95 -12.42 -26.96
N ASN A 138 -10.63 -12.59 -25.68
CA ASN A 138 -9.27 -12.71 -25.16
C ASN A 138 -8.40 -11.52 -25.61
N GLU A 139 -8.90 -10.30 -25.43
CA GLU A 139 -8.21 -9.07 -25.83
C GLU A 139 -8.02 -8.12 -24.65
N LEU A 140 -6.88 -7.41 -24.64
CA LEU A 140 -6.57 -6.40 -23.64
C LEU A 140 -6.56 -5.02 -24.31
N LYS A 141 -7.54 -4.18 -23.96
CA LYS A 141 -7.69 -2.81 -24.45
C LYS A 141 -7.28 -1.82 -23.37
N ARG A 142 -6.61 -0.72 -23.76
CA ARG A 142 -6.32 0.38 -22.83
C ARG A 142 -7.43 1.41 -22.91
N ILE A 143 -8.02 1.75 -21.76
CA ILE A 143 -9.14 2.69 -21.65
C ILE A 143 -8.62 4.08 -21.29
N GLU A 144 -7.84 4.19 -20.21
CA GLU A 144 -7.23 5.46 -19.76
C GLU A 144 -5.74 5.31 -19.51
N LYS A 145 -4.98 6.40 -19.68
CA LYS A 145 -3.51 6.43 -19.61
C LYS A 145 -3.03 7.44 -18.58
N ASN A 146 -1.87 7.13 -17.98
CA ASN A 146 -1.11 8.06 -17.13
C ASN A 146 -1.93 8.64 -15.96
N LEU A 147 -2.71 7.78 -15.31
CA LEU A 147 -3.43 8.11 -14.09
C LEU A 147 -2.43 8.18 -12.94
N ASN A 148 -2.33 9.35 -12.31
CA ASN A 148 -1.37 9.61 -11.23
C ASN A 148 -1.83 9.06 -9.86
N SER A 149 -2.40 7.86 -9.84
CA SER A 149 -2.98 7.26 -8.63
C SER A 149 -2.91 5.73 -8.67
N VAL A 150 -2.72 5.13 -7.50
CA VAL A 150 -2.86 3.69 -7.28
C VAL A 150 -4.10 3.34 -6.43
N LEU A 151 -4.71 4.32 -5.75
CA LEU A 151 -5.87 4.10 -4.89
C LEU A 151 -7.16 4.36 -5.67
N TRP A 152 -7.76 3.27 -6.16
CA TRP A 152 -8.92 3.34 -7.05
C TRP A 152 -10.18 2.73 -6.43
N GLU A 153 -11.32 3.30 -6.79
CA GLU A 153 -12.65 2.76 -6.50
C GLU A 153 -13.51 2.82 -7.77
N MET A 154 -14.29 1.77 -8.05
CA MET A 154 -15.26 1.80 -9.16
C MET A 154 -16.67 1.89 -8.58
N LYS A 155 -17.46 2.86 -9.06
CA LYS A 155 -18.88 2.99 -8.70
C LYS A 155 -19.76 2.90 -9.93
N ASN A 156 -20.89 2.20 -9.81
CA ASN A 156 -21.95 2.30 -10.80
C ASN A 156 -22.57 3.68 -10.73
N GLU A 157 -22.61 4.39 -11.85
CA GLU A 157 -23.38 5.64 -11.97
C GLU A 157 -24.80 5.33 -12.45
N ASN A 158 -24.90 4.54 -13.52
CA ASN A 158 -26.16 4.08 -14.08
C ASN A 158 -25.95 2.74 -14.83
N GLU A 159 -26.97 2.30 -15.57
CA GLU A 159 -26.91 1.03 -16.33
C GLU A 159 -25.80 1.03 -17.38
N GLU A 160 -25.44 2.18 -17.95
CA GLU A 160 -24.50 2.29 -19.07
C GLU A 160 -23.11 2.80 -18.66
N ASN A 161 -22.96 3.39 -17.47
CA ASN A 161 -21.76 4.13 -17.08
C ASN A 161 -21.22 3.70 -15.71
N LEU A 162 -19.90 3.69 -15.63
CA LEU A 162 -19.10 3.48 -14.44
C LEU A 162 -18.30 4.74 -14.14
N ASN A 163 -18.09 5.02 -12.87
CA ASN A 163 -17.22 6.09 -12.39
C ASN A 163 -16.00 5.47 -11.72
N LEU A 164 -14.83 5.65 -12.33
CA LEU A 164 -13.53 5.36 -11.73
C LEU A 164 -13.10 6.55 -10.89
N ILE A 165 -13.02 6.36 -9.58
CA ILE A 165 -12.56 7.35 -8.63
C ILE A 165 -11.09 7.05 -8.32
N CYS A 166 -10.21 7.99 -8.62
CA CYS A 166 -8.77 7.93 -8.38
C CYS A 166 -8.41 8.91 -7.25
N ASN A 167 -7.94 8.37 -6.12
CA ASN A 167 -7.46 9.16 -5.01
C ASN A 167 -5.92 9.23 -5.03
N THR A 168 -5.36 10.43 -5.05
CA THR A 168 -3.90 10.65 -5.05
C THR A 168 -3.34 10.89 -3.65
N GLY A 169 -4.21 10.96 -2.63
CA GLY A 169 -3.90 11.47 -1.29
C GLY A 169 -4.05 12.99 -1.17
N TYR A 170 -3.91 13.73 -2.27
CA TYR A 170 -4.05 15.20 -2.32
C TYR A 170 -5.37 15.63 -2.97
N GLU A 171 -5.77 14.92 -4.01
CA GLU A 171 -6.96 15.19 -4.81
C GLU A 171 -7.67 13.88 -5.17
N ILE A 172 -8.98 14.00 -5.37
CA ILE A 172 -9.84 12.93 -5.87
C ILE A 172 -10.29 13.32 -7.28
N LYS A 173 -9.98 12.47 -8.26
CA LYS A 173 -10.42 12.62 -9.66
C LYS A 173 -11.40 11.53 -10.01
N THR A 174 -12.46 11.87 -10.72
CA THR A 174 -13.46 10.90 -11.19
C THR A 174 -13.46 10.87 -12.71
N TYR A 175 -13.34 9.67 -13.27
CA TYR A 175 -13.36 9.40 -14.70
C TYR A 175 -14.61 8.60 -15.03
N ARG A 176 -15.42 9.10 -15.96
CA ARG A 176 -16.61 8.41 -16.44
C ARG A 176 -16.24 7.45 -17.56
N ILE A 177 -16.63 6.20 -17.41
CA ILE A 177 -16.32 5.09 -18.32
C ILE A 177 -17.63 4.51 -18.81
N GLN A 178 -17.82 4.49 -20.13
CA GLN A 178 -18.96 3.81 -20.74
C GLN A 178 -18.75 2.30 -20.72
N LYS A 179 -19.74 1.55 -20.22
CA LYS A 179 -19.76 0.08 -20.28
C LYS A 179 -19.83 -0.43 -21.72
N ASN A 180 -20.27 0.40 -22.67
CA ASN A 180 -20.32 0.08 -24.09
C ASN A 180 -19.02 0.40 -24.87
N CYS A 181 -17.98 0.94 -24.22
CA CYS A 181 -16.63 0.99 -24.82
C CYS A 181 -15.91 -0.38 -24.82
N THR A 182 -16.66 -1.40 -24.41
CA THR A 182 -16.34 -2.83 -24.41
C THR A 182 -16.48 -3.41 -25.81
#